data_AF-A0A6B3GW04-F1
#
_entry.id   AF-A0A6B3GW04-F1
#
_cell.length_a   1.000
_cell.length_b   1.000
_cell.length_c   1.000
_cell.angle_alpha   90.00
_cell.angle_beta   90.00
_cell.angle_gamma   90.00
#
_symmetry.space_group_name_H-M   'P 1'
#
loop_
_entity.id
_entity.type
_entity.pdbx_description
1 polymer ?
#
loop_
_entity_poly.entity_id
_entity_poly.type
_entity_poly.pdbx_seq_one_letter_code
_entity_poly.pdbx_strand_id
1 'polypeptide(L)'
;KLDVPVRAAKSVYPTDMDKAQTALTGIGQFEVTATPLQMAMVTSALANGGELAAPHMVSSVTDGDGTALEETEDGDTKRVVEEKTAEQLRSAMVTVVEEGTGTNARIPGAEVGGKTGTAQNGVDNSNTPYAWFTSYAKDDSSGKEVAVAVIVEDSGSARSEVSGNGLAAPIAQKMMKAALER
;
A
#
# COMPACT_ATOMS: atom_id res chain seq x y z
N LYS A 1 -5.80 18.42 4.87
CA LYS A 1 -6.16 17.46 5.96
C LYS A 1 -7.24 16.57 5.36
N LEU A 2 -7.03 15.25 5.27
CA LEU A 2 -8.06 14.35 4.74
C LEU A 2 -9.26 14.36 5.69
N ASP A 3 -10.45 14.62 5.18
CA ASP A 3 -11.68 14.43 5.94
C ASP A 3 -12.09 12.96 5.80
N VAL A 4 -11.89 12.20 6.87
CA VAL A 4 -12.19 10.77 6.92
C VAL A 4 -13.11 10.51 8.11
N PRO A 5 -14.16 9.69 7.94
CA PRO A 5 -15.14 9.44 9.00
C PRO A 5 -14.53 8.74 10.23
N VAL A 6 -13.34 8.15 10.07
CA VAL A 6 -12.58 7.50 11.15
C VAL A 6 -11.27 8.26 11.36
N ARG A 7 -11.01 8.70 12.60
CA ARG A 7 -9.73 9.34 12.94
C ARG A 7 -8.58 8.34 12.78
N ALA A 8 -7.71 8.58 11.82
CA ALA A 8 -6.45 7.87 11.70
C ALA A 8 -5.44 8.40 12.73
N ALA A 9 -4.69 7.50 13.36
CA ALA A 9 -3.50 7.88 14.11
C ALA A 9 -2.46 8.49 13.15
N LYS A 10 -1.70 9.48 13.63
CA LYS A 10 -0.64 10.08 12.84
C LYS A 10 0.46 9.03 12.61
N SER A 11 0.90 8.87 11.36
CA SER A 11 2.10 8.09 11.06
C SER A 11 3.33 8.77 11.65
N VAL A 12 4.24 7.97 12.18
CA VAL A 12 5.50 8.45 12.75
C VAL A 12 6.64 7.81 11.97
N TYR A 13 7.51 8.66 11.42
CA TYR A 13 8.86 8.28 11.07
C TYR A 13 9.77 8.92 12.13
N PRO A 14 10.49 8.13 12.95
CA PRO A 14 11.23 8.66 14.08
C PRO A 14 12.31 9.66 13.65
N THR A 15 12.46 10.74 14.40
CA THR A 15 13.57 11.70 14.28
C THR A 15 14.48 11.52 15.49
N ASP A 16 15.78 11.81 15.35
CA ASP A 16 16.78 11.66 16.43
C ASP A 16 17.15 10.21 16.80
N MET A 17 17.25 9.34 15.79
CA MET A 17 17.65 7.94 15.96
C MET A 17 19.17 7.78 16.11
N ASP A 18 19.58 6.86 16.99
CA ASP A 18 20.94 6.32 16.96
C ASP A 18 21.16 5.41 15.73
N LYS A 19 22.38 4.87 15.57
CA LYS A 19 22.73 4.02 14.42
C LYS A 19 21.93 2.70 14.38
N ALA A 20 21.67 2.10 15.54
CA ALA A 20 20.93 0.84 15.60
C ALA A 20 19.45 1.06 15.30
N GLN A 21 18.87 2.13 15.85
CA GLN A 21 17.50 2.55 15.58
C GLN A 21 17.31 2.90 14.10
N THR A 22 18.25 3.63 13.49
CA THR A 22 18.23 3.93 12.05
C THR A 22 18.22 2.65 11.21
N ALA A 23 19.04 1.65 11.57
CA ALA A 23 19.07 0.37 10.88
C ALA A 23 17.74 -0.40 11.02
N LEU A 24 17.12 -0.39 12.21
CA LEU A 24 15.82 -1.01 12.45
C LEU A 24 14.71 -0.30 11.63
N THR A 25 14.66 1.02 11.65
CA THR A 25 13.68 1.79 10.88
C THR A 25 13.84 1.59 9.38
N GLY A 26 15.07 1.44 8.88
CA GLY A 26 15.34 1.14 7.47
C GLY A 26 14.69 -0.17 6.97
N ILE A 27 14.39 -1.11 7.87
CA ILE A 27 13.69 -2.37 7.55
C ILE A 27 12.23 -2.40 8.04
N GLY A 28 11.68 -1.26 8.48
CA GLY A 28 10.30 -1.16 8.96
C GLY A 28 10.10 -1.59 10.42
N GLN A 29 11.15 -1.56 11.24
CA GLN A 29 11.11 -1.89 12.69
C GLN A 29 11.36 -0.63 13.54
N PHE A 30 11.34 -0.77 14.88
CA PHE A 30 11.36 0.32 15.87
C PHE A 30 10.02 1.07 15.93
N GLU A 31 10.01 2.40 15.93
CA GLU A 31 8.80 3.22 16.13
C GLU A 31 8.20 3.74 14.81
N VAL A 32 8.52 3.09 13.68
CA VAL A 32 7.94 3.43 12.39
C VAL A 32 6.54 2.82 12.24
N THR A 33 5.52 3.67 12.13
CA THR A 33 4.13 3.24 12.06
C THR A 33 3.39 3.94 10.93
N ALA A 34 2.59 3.18 10.19
CA ALA A 34 1.79 3.69 9.08
C ALA A 34 0.43 2.97 9.02
N THR A 35 -0.59 3.70 8.57
CA THR A 35 -1.90 3.12 8.25
C THR A 35 -1.89 2.46 6.88
N PRO A 36 -2.80 1.49 6.61
CA PRO A 36 -2.93 0.91 5.27
C PRO A 36 -3.16 1.95 4.17
N LEU A 37 -3.96 2.98 4.42
CA LEU A 37 -4.18 4.06 3.45
C LEU A 37 -2.87 4.80 3.11
N GLN A 38 -2.04 5.11 4.11
CA GLN A 38 -0.75 5.75 3.86
C GLN A 38 0.19 4.85 3.05
N MET A 39 0.21 3.54 3.29
CA MET A 39 1.02 2.62 2.49
C MET A 39 0.51 2.48 1.06
N ALA A 40 -0.81 2.47 0.86
CA ALA A 40 -1.40 2.52 -0.47
C ALA A 40 -1.03 3.83 -1.20
N MET A 41 -1.02 4.97 -0.52
CA MET A 41 -0.56 6.25 -1.07
C MET A 41 0.92 6.23 -1.43
N VAL A 42 1.79 5.64 -0.61
CA VAL A 42 3.22 5.47 -0.93
C VAL A 42 3.37 4.65 -2.20
N THR A 43 2.68 3.52 -2.30
CA THR A 43 2.72 2.68 -3.51
C THR A 43 2.13 3.38 -4.73
N SER A 44 1.04 4.13 -4.57
CA SER A 44 0.44 4.94 -5.63
C SER A 44 1.42 6.00 -6.14
N ALA A 45 2.15 6.69 -5.25
CA ALA A 45 3.14 7.68 -5.67
C ALA A 45 4.29 7.05 -6.47
N LEU A 46 4.73 5.84 -6.10
CA LEU A 46 5.75 5.11 -6.86
C LEU A 46 5.22 4.69 -8.24
N ALA A 47 3.99 4.16 -8.29
CA ALA A 47 3.31 3.80 -9.54
C ALA A 47 3.15 5.04 -10.46
N ASN A 48 2.84 6.20 -9.87
CA ASN A 48 2.62 7.48 -10.53
C ASN A 48 3.91 8.31 -10.71
N GLY A 49 5.03 7.68 -11.09
CA GLY A 49 6.26 8.41 -11.46
C GLY A 49 6.88 9.28 -10.35
N GLY A 50 6.60 8.98 -9.09
CA GLY A 50 7.09 9.73 -7.93
C GLY A 50 6.20 10.88 -7.49
N GLU A 51 5.01 11.00 -8.04
CA GLU A 51 4.04 12.05 -7.75
C GLU A 51 2.93 11.56 -6.82
N LEU A 52 2.85 12.17 -5.64
CA LEU A 52 1.82 11.90 -4.64
C LEU A 52 0.64 12.84 -4.84
N ALA A 53 -0.50 12.30 -5.27
CA ALA A 53 -1.77 13.00 -5.30
C ALA A 53 -2.43 13.02 -3.92
N ALA A 54 -3.10 14.12 -3.59
CA ALA A 54 -3.95 14.19 -2.40
C ALA A 54 -5.19 13.30 -2.60
N PRO A 55 -5.46 12.32 -1.71
CA PRO A 55 -6.64 11.46 -1.85
C PRO A 55 -7.92 12.20 -1.49
N HIS A 56 -9.04 11.75 -2.06
CA HIS A 56 -10.39 12.11 -1.63
C HIS A 56 -11.26 10.85 -1.50
N MET A 57 -12.24 10.90 -0.60
CA MET A 57 -13.15 9.77 -0.33
C MET A 57 -14.57 10.02 -0.87
N VAL A 58 -14.95 11.29 -0.99
CA VAL A 58 -16.23 11.73 -1.53
C VAL A 58 -15.95 12.17 -2.96
N SER A 59 -16.71 11.65 -3.93
CA SER A 59 -16.63 12.07 -5.33
C SER A 59 -17.60 13.21 -5.63
N SER A 60 -18.79 13.18 -5.03
CA SER A 60 -19.81 14.22 -5.16
C SER A 60 -20.79 14.19 -3.98
N VAL A 61 -21.46 15.32 -3.76
CA VAL A 61 -22.60 15.46 -2.85
C VAL A 61 -23.82 15.76 -3.70
N THR A 62 -24.90 14.99 -3.53
CA THR A 62 -26.15 15.17 -4.28
C THR A 62 -27.30 15.55 -3.36
N ASP A 63 -28.29 16.25 -3.91
CA ASP A 63 -29.58 16.42 -3.24
C ASP A 63 -30.44 15.14 -3.30
N GLY A 64 -31.66 15.22 -2.76
CA GLY A 64 -32.61 14.10 -2.73
C GLY A 64 -33.12 13.69 -4.12
N ASP A 65 -32.95 14.54 -5.13
CA ASP A 65 -33.33 14.28 -6.51
C ASP A 65 -32.15 13.74 -7.35
N GLY A 66 -30.96 13.64 -6.75
CA GLY A 66 -29.73 13.17 -7.39
C GLY A 66 -28.97 14.25 -8.16
N THR A 67 -29.35 15.53 -8.01
CA THR A 67 -28.62 16.64 -8.61
C THR A 67 -27.34 16.88 -7.82
N ALA A 68 -26.19 16.93 -8.51
CA ALA A 68 -24.91 17.24 -7.89
C ALA A 68 -24.92 18.68 -7.35
N LEU A 69 -24.72 18.81 -6.04
CA LEU A 69 -24.52 20.07 -5.34
C LEU A 69 -23.04 20.45 -5.34
N GLU A 70 -22.18 19.46 -5.19
CA GLU A 70 -20.72 19.60 -5.19
C GLU A 70 -20.10 18.40 -5.91
N GLU A 71 -19.12 18.65 -6.77
CA GLU A 71 -18.22 17.63 -7.31
C GLU A 71 -16.82 17.83 -6.73
N THR A 72 -16.16 16.75 -6.37
CA THR A 72 -14.81 16.80 -5.83
C THR A 72 -13.80 16.80 -6.97
N GLU A 73 -13.04 17.88 -7.08
CA GLU A 73 -11.92 17.97 -8.02
C GLU A 73 -10.72 17.16 -7.49
N ASP A 74 -9.89 16.68 -8.42
CA ASP A 74 -8.62 16.05 -8.08
C ASP A 74 -7.75 17.02 -7.27
N GLY A 75 -7.22 16.52 -6.15
CA GLY A 75 -6.42 17.35 -5.25
C GLY A 75 -5.02 17.63 -5.79
N ASP A 76 -4.33 18.55 -5.10
CA ASP A 76 -2.95 18.90 -5.43
C ASP A 76 -2.04 17.66 -5.50
N THR A 77 -1.18 17.66 -6.52
CA THR A 77 -0.14 16.65 -6.69
C THR A 77 1.21 17.22 -6.29
N LYS A 78 2.01 16.43 -5.56
CA LYS A 78 3.36 16.80 -5.12
C LYS A 78 4.36 15.73 -5.52
N ARG A 79 5.44 16.13 -6.19
CA ARG A 79 6.61 15.25 -6.41
C ARG A 79 7.32 14.97 -5.08
N VAL A 80 7.36 13.69 -4.69
CA VAL A 80 8.03 13.21 -3.47
C VAL A 80 9.35 12.53 -3.76
N VAL A 81 9.51 11.96 -4.97
CA VAL A 81 10.77 11.40 -5.47
C VAL A 81 10.94 11.73 -6.95
N GLU A 82 12.16 11.67 -7.46
CA GLU A 82 12.44 11.80 -8.89
C GLU A 82 11.80 10.64 -9.66
N GLU A 83 11.37 10.91 -10.89
CA GLU A 83 10.76 9.90 -11.76
C GLU A 83 11.66 8.69 -11.96
N LYS A 84 12.95 8.93 -12.24
CA LYS A 84 13.96 7.88 -12.37
C LYS A 84 14.08 7.01 -11.11
N THR A 85 13.98 7.61 -9.93
CA THR A 85 13.98 6.85 -8.67
C THR A 85 12.71 6.02 -8.52
N ALA A 86 11.55 6.58 -8.86
CA ALA A 86 10.29 5.85 -8.85
C ALA A 86 10.29 4.67 -9.83
N GLU A 87 10.83 4.84 -11.03
CA GLU A 87 11.01 3.78 -12.02
C GLU A 87 11.89 2.63 -11.50
N GLN A 88 13.03 2.95 -10.89
CA GLN A 88 13.90 1.94 -10.29
C GLN A 88 13.21 1.17 -9.17
N LEU A 89 12.46 1.86 -8.31
CA LEU A 89 11.71 1.23 -7.22
C LEU A 89 10.56 0.37 -7.75
N ARG A 90 9.82 0.85 -8.75
CA ARG A 90 8.78 0.06 -9.44
C ARG A 90 9.37 -1.21 -10.06
N SER A 91 10.48 -1.09 -10.79
CA SER A 91 11.15 -2.26 -11.37
C SER A 91 11.52 -3.29 -10.30
N ALA A 92 12.08 -2.85 -9.15
CA ALA A 92 12.38 -3.75 -8.04
C ALA A 92 11.10 -4.38 -7.43
N MET A 93 10.01 -3.61 -7.31
CA MET A 93 8.72 -4.10 -6.84
C MET A 93 8.10 -5.14 -7.79
N VAL A 94 8.25 -4.97 -9.12
CA VAL A 94 7.84 -5.94 -10.13
C VAL A 94 8.66 -7.23 -9.96
N THR A 95 9.99 -7.14 -9.81
CA THR A 95 10.83 -8.32 -9.57
C THR A 95 10.40 -9.10 -8.32
N VAL A 96 9.96 -8.44 -7.25
CA VAL A 96 9.43 -9.13 -6.05
C VAL A 96 8.23 -10.02 -6.39
N VAL A 97 7.38 -9.59 -7.31
CA VAL A 97 6.19 -10.32 -7.72
C VAL A 97 6.53 -11.37 -8.80
N GLU A 98 7.42 -11.06 -9.74
CA GLU A 98 7.80 -11.96 -10.84
C GLU A 98 8.76 -13.08 -10.43
N GLU A 99 9.61 -12.86 -9.44
CA GLU A 99 10.69 -13.80 -9.10
C GLU A 99 10.93 -13.92 -7.60
N GLY A 100 10.40 -12.99 -6.80
CA GLY A 100 10.74 -12.85 -5.39
C GLY A 100 9.73 -13.44 -4.43
N THR A 101 9.45 -12.67 -3.38
CA THR A 101 8.61 -13.11 -2.25
C THR A 101 7.14 -12.79 -2.42
N GLY A 102 6.72 -12.08 -3.47
CA GLY A 102 5.33 -11.63 -3.68
C GLY A 102 4.60 -12.36 -4.80
N THR A 103 5.04 -13.57 -5.16
CA THR A 103 4.62 -14.27 -6.38
C THR A 103 3.13 -14.57 -6.47
N ASN A 104 2.46 -14.70 -5.33
CA ASN A 104 1.01 -14.93 -5.30
C ASN A 104 0.19 -13.68 -5.70
N ALA A 105 0.82 -12.52 -5.84
CA ALA A 105 0.17 -11.29 -6.27
C ALA A 105 0.05 -11.16 -7.81
N ARG A 106 0.69 -12.02 -8.60
CA ARG A 106 0.70 -11.91 -10.07
C ARG A 106 -0.69 -11.91 -10.67
N ILE A 107 -0.92 -11.04 -11.64
CA ILE A 107 -2.15 -10.98 -12.44
C ILE A 107 -1.74 -11.09 -13.91
N PRO A 108 -2.16 -12.15 -14.64
CA PRO A 108 -1.87 -12.24 -16.07
C PRO A 108 -2.47 -11.06 -16.84
N GLY A 109 -1.68 -10.44 -17.72
CA GLY A 109 -2.10 -9.28 -18.52
C GLY A 109 -1.98 -7.93 -17.82
N ALA A 110 -1.32 -7.87 -16.66
CA ALA A 110 -1.05 -6.64 -15.94
C ALA A 110 0.37 -6.61 -15.38
N GLU A 111 1.03 -5.46 -15.44
CA GLU A 111 2.22 -5.17 -14.63
C GLU A 111 1.81 -5.10 -13.15
N VAL A 112 2.37 -5.97 -12.32
CA VAL A 112 2.11 -5.96 -10.87
C VAL A 112 3.42 -5.77 -10.11
N GLY A 113 3.51 -4.68 -9.35
CA GLY A 113 4.60 -4.45 -8.42
C GLY A 113 4.13 -4.50 -6.99
N GLY A 114 4.92 -5.09 -6.08
CA GLY A 114 4.57 -5.11 -4.67
C GLY A 114 5.70 -5.43 -3.72
N LYS A 115 5.42 -5.36 -2.43
CA LYS A 115 6.35 -5.77 -1.39
C LYS A 115 5.63 -6.43 -0.22
N THR A 116 6.18 -7.57 0.19
CA THR A 116 5.80 -8.29 1.41
C THR A 116 6.34 -7.58 2.66
N GLY A 117 5.52 -7.54 3.71
CA GLY A 117 5.95 -7.18 5.06
C GLY A 117 5.50 -8.24 6.06
N THR A 118 6.35 -8.50 7.05
CA THR A 118 5.99 -9.30 8.23
C THR A 118 6.44 -8.49 9.43
N ALA A 119 5.49 -7.89 10.15
CA ALA A 119 5.80 -7.11 11.34
C ALA A 119 5.58 -7.96 12.59
N GLN A 120 6.59 -8.04 13.45
CA GLN A 120 6.48 -8.79 14.70
C GLN A 120 5.56 -8.03 15.69
N ASN A 121 4.88 -8.78 16.57
CA ASN A 121 3.87 -8.23 17.47
C ASN A 121 3.99 -8.84 18.88
N GLY A 122 3.62 -8.07 19.91
CA GLY A 122 3.65 -8.48 21.32
C GLY A 122 5.04 -8.34 21.98
N VAL A 123 5.07 -8.34 23.32
CA VAL A 123 6.31 -8.33 24.10
C VAL A 123 7.08 -9.62 23.81
N ASP A 124 8.38 -9.53 23.52
CA ASP A 124 9.23 -10.65 23.10
C ASP A 124 8.69 -11.43 21.90
N ASN A 125 7.96 -10.75 21.02
CA ASN A 125 7.25 -11.34 19.89
C ASN A 125 6.25 -12.43 20.33
N SER A 126 5.54 -12.24 21.44
CA SER A 126 4.58 -13.23 21.96
C SER A 126 3.34 -13.42 21.08
N ASN A 127 2.98 -12.44 20.24
CA ASN A 127 1.76 -12.47 19.44
C ASN A 127 2.01 -12.92 17.99
N THR A 128 0.93 -13.25 17.28
CA THR A 128 0.94 -13.52 15.84
C THR A 128 1.44 -12.30 15.07
N PRO A 129 2.39 -12.45 14.12
CA PRO A 129 2.87 -11.34 13.29
C PRO A 129 1.76 -10.73 12.42
N TYR A 130 1.89 -9.46 12.08
CA TYR A 130 1.05 -8.84 11.05
C TYR A 130 1.58 -9.22 9.66
N ALA A 131 0.72 -9.78 8.82
CA ALA A 131 1.04 -10.00 7.40
C ALA A 131 0.65 -8.77 6.58
N TRP A 132 1.63 -8.15 5.93
CA TRP A 132 1.46 -6.98 5.08
C TRP A 132 1.76 -7.30 3.62
N PHE A 133 1.00 -6.67 2.74
CA PHE A 133 1.37 -6.57 1.33
C PHE A 133 0.92 -5.21 0.79
N THR A 134 1.86 -4.45 0.22
CA THR A 134 1.55 -3.20 -0.50
C THR A 134 1.91 -3.39 -1.96
N SER A 135 1.02 -3.01 -2.86
CA SER A 135 1.15 -3.31 -4.28
C SER A 135 0.39 -2.35 -5.18
N TYR A 136 0.77 -2.33 -6.45
CA TYR A 136 -0.02 -1.75 -7.51
C TYR A 136 -0.19 -2.77 -8.64
N ALA A 137 -1.21 -2.55 -9.46
CA ALA A 137 -1.37 -3.22 -10.73
C ALA A 137 -1.74 -2.22 -11.82
N LYS A 138 -1.19 -2.41 -13.02
CA LYS A 138 -1.51 -1.68 -14.25
C LYS A 138 -1.91 -2.68 -15.31
N ASP A 139 -3.14 -2.58 -15.81
CA ASP A 139 -3.58 -3.43 -16.93
C ASP A 139 -2.89 -3.01 -18.23
N ASP A 140 -2.26 -3.97 -18.91
CA ASP A 140 -1.44 -3.70 -20.10
C ASP A 140 -2.28 -3.21 -21.28
N SER A 141 -3.56 -3.57 -21.33
CA SER A 141 -4.43 -3.31 -22.47
C SER A 141 -5.20 -2.00 -22.36
N SER A 142 -5.73 -1.70 -21.18
CA SER A 142 -6.58 -0.55 -20.90
C SER A 142 -5.83 0.60 -20.24
N GLY A 143 -4.64 0.32 -19.67
CA GLY A 143 -3.90 1.29 -18.87
C GLY A 143 -4.56 1.62 -17.52
N LYS A 144 -5.61 0.90 -17.11
CA LYS A 144 -6.24 1.06 -15.80
C LYS A 144 -5.24 0.68 -14.70
N GLU A 145 -5.26 1.43 -13.61
CA GLU A 145 -4.30 1.30 -12.52
C GLU A 145 -4.98 1.33 -11.16
N VAL A 146 -4.40 0.62 -10.19
CA VAL A 146 -4.86 0.60 -8.81
C VAL A 146 -3.70 0.34 -7.86
N ALA A 147 -3.69 1.01 -6.70
CA ALA A 147 -2.80 0.71 -5.58
C ALA A 147 -3.60 0.10 -4.42
N VAL A 148 -3.06 -0.93 -3.78
CA VAL A 148 -3.69 -1.69 -2.70
C VAL A 148 -2.68 -1.95 -1.60
N ALA A 149 -3.10 -1.72 -0.34
CA ALA A 149 -2.37 -2.16 0.83
C ALA A 149 -3.26 -3.07 1.68
N VAL A 150 -2.77 -4.26 2.02
CA VAL A 150 -3.46 -5.25 2.84
C VAL A 150 -2.65 -5.49 4.11
N ILE A 151 -3.33 -5.46 5.25
CA ILE A 151 -2.84 -5.94 6.54
C ILE A 151 -3.76 -7.07 7.03
N VAL A 152 -3.18 -8.13 7.56
CA VAL A 152 -3.90 -9.19 8.27
C VAL A 152 -3.33 -9.28 9.68
N GLU A 153 -4.18 -9.00 10.67
CA GLU A 153 -3.79 -8.92 12.09
C GLU A 153 -3.77 -10.28 12.80
N ASP A 154 -4.69 -11.17 12.45
CA ASP A 154 -4.72 -12.54 12.92
C ASP A 154 -5.46 -13.39 11.89
N SER A 155 -4.88 -14.53 11.53
CA SER A 155 -5.50 -15.50 10.61
C SER A 155 -5.95 -16.77 11.32
N GLY A 156 -5.75 -16.89 12.65
CA GLY A 156 -5.96 -18.14 13.39
C GLY A 156 -5.07 -19.30 12.91
N SER A 157 -4.07 -19.01 12.08
CA SER A 157 -3.14 -19.98 11.48
C SER A 157 -1.89 -20.14 12.36
N ALA A 158 -1.14 -21.22 12.15
CA ALA A 158 0.14 -21.38 12.83
C ALA A 158 1.06 -20.19 12.52
N ARG A 159 1.78 -19.68 13.52
CA ARG A 159 2.67 -18.51 13.41
C ARG A 159 3.66 -18.58 12.23
N SER A 160 4.08 -19.78 11.85
CA SER A 160 4.97 -20.05 10.72
C SER A 160 4.35 -19.83 9.34
N GLU A 161 3.02 -19.76 9.25
CA GLU A 161 2.24 -19.62 8.01
C GLU A 161 1.84 -18.17 7.73
N VAL A 162 1.96 -17.29 8.74
CA VAL A 162 1.61 -15.88 8.63
C VAL A 162 2.73 -15.12 7.90
N SER A 163 2.61 -15.08 6.58
CA SER A 163 3.52 -14.34 5.70
C SER A 163 2.76 -13.40 4.78
N GLY A 164 3.41 -12.30 4.40
CA GLY A 164 2.86 -11.38 3.40
C GLY A 164 2.48 -12.07 2.09
N ASN A 165 3.22 -13.10 1.65
CA ASN A 165 2.91 -13.83 0.42
C ASN A 165 1.80 -14.87 0.57
N GLY A 166 1.69 -15.52 1.72
CA GLY A 166 0.71 -16.58 1.95
C GLY A 166 -0.70 -16.04 2.21
N LEU A 167 -0.80 -14.87 2.85
CA LEU A 167 -2.07 -14.32 3.32
C LEU A 167 -2.44 -13.00 2.62
N ALA A 168 -1.57 -11.98 2.71
CA ALA A 168 -1.91 -10.64 2.25
C ALA A 168 -1.84 -10.49 0.72
N ALA A 169 -0.87 -11.10 0.06
CA ALA A 169 -0.69 -11.03 -1.40
C ALA A 169 -1.88 -11.61 -2.20
N PRO A 170 -2.46 -12.78 -1.86
CA PRO A 170 -3.65 -13.29 -2.53
C PRO A 170 -4.89 -12.39 -2.36
N ILE A 171 -5.02 -11.73 -1.21
CA ILE A 171 -6.10 -10.76 -0.98
C ILE A 171 -5.89 -9.55 -1.88
N ALA A 172 -4.67 -8.99 -1.89
CA ALA A 172 -4.32 -7.86 -2.74
C ALA A 172 -4.54 -8.19 -4.22
N GLN A 173 -4.13 -9.37 -4.69
CA GLN A 173 -4.36 -9.84 -6.06
C GLN A 173 -5.84 -9.79 -6.44
N LYS A 174 -6.72 -10.33 -5.60
CA LYS A 174 -8.17 -10.35 -5.86
C LYS A 174 -8.76 -8.93 -5.90
N MET A 175 -8.33 -8.06 -5.00
CA MET A 175 -8.76 -6.66 -4.97
C MET A 175 -8.29 -5.91 -6.22
N MET A 176 -7.01 -6.05 -6.59
CA MET A 176 -6.44 -5.42 -7.77
C MET A 176 -7.15 -5.91 -9.04
N LYS A 177 -7.32 -7.23 -9.20
CA LYS A 177 -8.04 -7.80 -10.35
C LYS A 177 -9.47 -7.26 -10.46
N ALA A 178 -10.22 -7.23 -9.36
CA ALA A 178 -11.57 -6.69 -9.36
C ALA A 178 -11.63 -5.20 -9.70
N ALA A 179 -10.61 -4.42 -9.34
CA ALA A 179 -10.53 -3.01 -9.69
C ALA A 179 -10.17 -2.78 -11.17
N LEU A 180 -9.32 -3.62 -11.75
CA LEU A 180 -8.95 -3.54 -13.18
C LEU A 180 -10.10 -3.96 -14.11
N GLU A 181 -10.96 -4.89 -13.66
CA GLU A 181 -12.11 -5.38 -14.44
C GLU A 181 -13.33 -4.43 -14.44
N ARG A 182 -13.37 -3.44 -13.55
CA ARG A 182 -14.42 -2.39 -13.53
C ARG A 182 -14.13 -1.33 -14.58
#